data_AF-M3HKQ9-F1
#
_entry.id   AF-M3HKQ9-F1
#
_cell.length_a   1.000
_cell.length_b   1.000
_cell.length_c   1.000
_cell.angle_alpha   90.00
_cell.angle_beta   90.00
_cell.angle_gamma   90.00
#
_symmetry.space_group_name_H-M   'P 1'
#
loop_
_entity.id
_entity.type
_entity.pdbx_description
1 polymer ?
#
loop_
_entity_poly.entity_id
_entity_poly.type
_entity_poly.pdbx_seq_one_letter_code
_entity_poly.pdbx_strand_id
1 'polypeptide(L)'
;MVSGKPPHQNRKKYVDRREAKSQDIRRALTHRARLRKNYFKLLEKEGIDTTKDEHRNDGDDQEDRKTKKPGINFEERAKIVKQRKEERRRSKLEQVQERISDMETKSKIRALKKEQLKKSTSKGQPLMGPRINNLLDKIKKDMNN
;
A
#
# COMPACT_ATOMS: atom_id res chain seq x y z
N MET A 1 -53.50 -13.96 -20.71
CA MET A 1 -52.26 -14.61 -20.24
C MET A 1 -51.16 -13.56 -20.20
N VAL A 2 -50.73 -13.11 -19.03
CA VAL A 2 -49.72 -12.05 -18.88
C VAL A 2 -48.33 -12.67 -18.86
N SER A 3 -47.57 -12.47 -19.94
CA SER A 3 -46.18 -12.91 -20.06
C SER A 3 -45.25 -11.94 -19.32
N GLY A 4 -44.93 -12.24 -18.06
CA GLY A 4 -43.92 -11.50 -17.31
C GLY A 4 -42.50 -11.83 -17.81
N LYS A 5 -41.75 -10.80 -18.26
CA LYS A 5 -40.31 -10.93 -18.52
C LYS A 5 -39.58 -11.24 -17.20
N PRO A 6 -38.63 -12.19 -17.16
CA PRO A 6 -37.90 -12.48 -15.93
C PRO A 6 -37.03 -11.28 -15.54
N PRO A 7 -36.87 -11.00 -14.23
CA PRO A 7 -36.02 -9.90 -13.76
C PRO A 7 -34.57 -10.17 -14.11
N HIS A 8 -33.92 -9.22 -14.79
CA HIS A 8 -32.49 -9.25 -15.10
C HIS A 8 -31.68 -9.20 -13.79
N GLN A 9 -31.36 -10.38 -13.23
CA GLN A 9 -30.47 -10.45 -12.08
C GLN A 9 -29.05 -10.09 -12.51
N ASN A 10 -28.67 -8.84 -12.24
CA ASN A 10 -27.29 -8.37 -12.31
C ASN A 10 -26.47 -9.02 -11.18
N ARG A 11 -26.19 -10.31 -11.32
CA ARG A 11 -25.21 -11.01 -10.48
C ARG A 11 -23.83 -10.60 -10.99
N LYS A 12 -23.29 -9.49 -10.48
CA LYS A 12 -21.87 -9.17 -10.64
C LYS A 12 -21.09 -10.36 -10.07
N LYS A 13 -20.55 -11.21 -10.95
CA LYS A 13 -19.71 -12.33 -10.57
C LYS A 13 -18.54 -11.77 -9.78
N TYR A 14 -18.17 -12.44 -8.69
CA TYR A 14 -16.96 -12.08 -7.95
C TYR A 14 -15.76 -12.17 -8.91
N VAL A 15 -15.14 -11.03 -9.18
CA VAL A 15 -13.95 -10.95 -10.03
C VAL A 15 -12.75 -11.06 -9.11
N ASP A 16 -11.99 -12.14 -9.25
CA ASP A 16 -10.66 -12.21 -8.64
C ASP A 16 -9.80 -11.09 -9.26
N ARG A 17 -9.52 -10.07 -8.45
CA ARG A 17 -8.77 -8.88 -8.86
C ARG A 17 -7.36 -9.25 -9.34
N ARG A 18 -6.75 -10.31 -8.79
CA ARG A 18 -5.41 -10.76 -9.18
C ARG A 18 -5.44 -11.38 -10.57
N GLU A 19 -6.44 -12.21 -10.83
CA GLU A 19 -6.60 -12.85 -12.13
C GLU A 19 -6.97 -11.83 -13.20
N ALA A 20 -7.91 -10.93 -12.92
CA ALA A 20 -8.31 -9.87 -13.85
C ALA A 20 -7.13 -8.98 -14.25
N LYS A 21 -6.33 -8.52 -13.27
CA LYS A 21 -5.10 -7.76 -13.55
C LYS A 21 -4.09 -8.57 -14.37
N SER A 22 -3.95 -9.87 -14.10
CA SER A 22 -3.04 -10.73 -14.86
C SER A 22 -3.51 -10.96 -16.29
N GLN A 23 -4.83 -10.98 -16.53
CA GLN A 23 -5.39 -11.02 -17.87
C GLN A 23 -5.17 -9.70 -18.62
N ASP A 24 -5.33 -8.56 -17.96
CA ASP A 24 -5.09 -7.24 -18.56
C ASP A 24 -3.62 -7.02 -18.92
N ILE A 25 -2.68 -7.46 -18.07
CA ILE A 25 -1.24 -7.43 -18.37
C ILE A 25 -0.94 -8.27 -19.62
N ARG A 26 -1.49 -9.48 -19.71
CA ARG A 26 -1.33 -10.35 -20.89
C ARG A 26 -1.89 -9.67 -22.15
N ARG A 27 -3.09 -9.09 -22.08
CA ARG A 27 -3.70 -8.34 -23.20
C ARG A 27 -2.83 -7.17 -23.64
N ALA A 28 -2.29 -6.39 -22.71
CA ALA A 28 -1.43 -5.25 -23.01
C ALA A 28 -0.11 -5.67 -23.68
N LEU A 29 0.51 -6.76 -23.21
CA LEU A 29 1.73 -7.29 -23.82
C LEU A 29 1.49 -7.81 -25.24
N THR A 30 0.39 -8.54 -25.46
CA THR A 30 0.02 -8.99 -26.80
C THR A 30 -0.30 -7.81 -27.72
N HIS A 31 -0.99 -6.78 -27.22
CA HIS A 31 -1.28 -5.56 -27.97
C HIS A 31 0.01 -4.84 -28.38
N ARG A 32 0.95 -4.65 -27.44
CA ARG A 32 2.26 -4.04 -27.72
C ARG A 32 3.05 -4.82 -28.77
N ALA A 33 3.08 -6.15 -28.67
CA ALA A 33 3.74 -6.99 -29.66
C ALA A 33 3.11 -6.87 -31.06
N ARG A 34 1.77 -6.80 -31.13
CA ARG A 34 1.05 -6.58 -32.40
C ARG A 34 1.34 -5.20 -33.00
N LEU A 35 1.34 -4.13 -32.18
CA LEU A 35 1.71 -2.80 -32.64
C LEU A 35 3.14 -2.76 -33.19
N ARG A 36 4.09 -3.36 -32.46
CA ARG A 36 5.48 -3.46 -32.91
C ARG A 36 5.60 -4.20 -34.25
N LYS A 37 4.90 -5.34 -34.40
CA LYS A 37 4.86 -6.08 -35.66
C LYS A 37 4.25 -5.27 -36.81
N ASN A 38 3.16 -4.55 -36.55
CA ASN A 38 2.51 -3.72 -37.57
C ASN A 38 3.40 -2.53 -37.97
N TYR A 39 4.10 -1.93 -37.02
CA TYR A 39 5.06 -0.87 -37.26
C TYR A 39 6.20 -1.33 -38.18
N PHE A 40 6.83 -2.47 -37.88
CA PHE A 40 7.88 -3.01 -38.73
C PHE A 40 7.39 -3.36 -40.14
N LYS A 41 6.17 -3.89 -40.28
CA LYS A 41 5.55 -4.11 -41.60
C LYS A 41 5.31 -2.83 -42.39
N LEU A 42 5.05 -1.70 -41.72
CA LEU A 42 4.91 -0.42 -42.39
C LEU A 42 6.26 0.10 -42.86
N LEU A 43 7.30 0.01 -42.02
CA LEU A 43 8.67 0.36 -42.39
C LEU A 43 9.18 -0.45 -43.58
N GLU A 44 8.93 -1.76 -43.59
CA GLU A 44 9.24 -2.65 -44.72
C GLU A 44 8.55 -2.18 -46.02
N LYS A 45 7.28 -1.76 -45.93
CA LYS A 45 6.52 -1.23 -47.09
C LYS A 45 7.03 0.12 -47.57
N GLU A 46 7.56 0.94 -46.68
CA GLU A 46 8.17 2.23 -46.99
C GLU A 46 9.61 2.07 -47.53
N GLY A 47 10.08 0.84 -47.69
CA GLY A 47 11.40 0.52 -48.23
C GLY A 47 12.54 0.72 -47.24
N ILE A 48 12.22 0.92 -45.96
CA ILE A 48 13.18 1.05 -44.86
C ILE A 48 13.49 -0.36 -44.35
N ASP A 49 14.56 -0.95 -44.86
CA ASP A 49 14.97 -2.31 -44.55
C ASP A 49 15.55 -2.40 -43.13
N THR A 50 14.75 -2.91 -42.18
CA THR A 50 15.14 -3.02 -40.76
C THR A 50 16.04 -4.23 -40.47
N THR A 51 16.34 -5.08 -41.46
CA THR A 51 17.11 -6.32 -41.27
C THR A 51 18.62 -6.09 -41.14
N LYS A 52 19.14 -4.93 -41.57
CA LYS A 52 20.57 -4.61 -41.49
C LYS A 52 21.05 -4.26 -40.07
N ASP A 53 20.14 -4.03 -39.13
CA ASP A 53 20.47 -3.62 -37.77
C ASP A 53 20.35 -4.74 -36.72
N GLU A 54 20.15 -6.01 -37.13
CA GLU A 54 20.10 -7.14 -36.16
C GLU A 54 21.48 -7.54 -35.61
N HIS A 55 22.58 -6.88 -36.02
CA HIS A 55 23.93 -7.10 -35.47
C HIS A 55 24.59 -5.85 -34.86
N ARG A 56 23.88 -4.72 -34.68
CA ARG A 56 24.38 -3.58 -33.90
C ARG A 56 23.60 -3.45 -32.60
N ASN A 57 24.17 -4.13 -31.61
CA ASN A 57 23.83 -4.10 -30.21
C ASN A 57 23.55 -2.67 -29.70
N ASP A 58 22.34 -2.51 -29.15
CA ASP A 58 21.87 -1.55 -28.15
C ASP A 58 22.13 -0.05 -28.36
N GLY A 59 21.04 0.66 -28.63
CA GLY A 59 20.95 2.11 -28.68
C GLY A 59 21.44 2.81 -27.41
N ASP A 60 22.28 3.80 -27.67
CA ASP A 60 22.64 4.92 -26.81
C ASP A 60 21.39 5.75 -26.51
N ASP A 61 20.66 5.36 -25.45
CA ASP A 61 19.73 6.24 -24.74
C ASP A 61 20.49 6.76 -23.51
N GLN A 62 21.11 7.92 -23.68
CA GLN A 62 22.17 8.44 -22.84
C GLN A 62 21.67 9.35 -21.70
N GLU A 63 20.57 8.98 -21.03
CA GLU A 63 20.12 9.63 -19.78
C GLU A 63 19.80 8.62 -18.66
N ASP A 64 20.76 7.74 -18.35
CA ASP A 64 20.95 7.20 -17.01
C ASP A 64 22.18 6.28 -17.02
N ARG A 65 23.37 6.86 -17.15
CA ARG A 65 24.62 6.15 -16.79
C ARG A 65 24.69 5.98 -15.26
N LYS A 66 23.75 5.22 -14.70
CA LYS A 66 23.96 4.51 -13.45
C LYS A 66 25.05 3.50 -13.76
N THR A 67 26.27 3.87 -13.38
CA THR A 67 27.44 2.98 -13.35
C THR A 67 26.99 1.56 -13.05
N LYS A 68 27.12 0.65 -14.02
CA LYS A 68 26.85 -0.77 -13.82
C LYS A 68 27.88 -1.25 -12.81
N LYS A 69 27.55 -1.10 -11.52
CA LYS A 69 28.37 -1.64 -10.43
C LYS A 69 28.59 -3.12 -10.76
N PRO A 70 29.81 -3.65 -10.57
CA PRO A 70 30.09 -5.06 -10.83
C PRO A 70 28.99 -5.88 -10.17
N GLY A 71 28.37 -6.77 -10.95
CA GLY A 71 27.22 -7.52 -10.52
C GLY A 71 27.56 -8.28 -9.24
N ILE A 72 26.98 -7.84 -8.12
CA ILE A 72 27.13 -8.49 -6.81
C ILE A 72 26.93 -10.00 -6.99
N ASN A 73 27.82 -10.81 -6.42
CA ASN A 73 27.78 -12.27 -6.57
C ASN A 73 26.40 -12.82 -6.13
N PHE A 74 25.93 -13.90 -6.76
CA PHE A 74 24.60 -14.46 -6.49
C PHE A 74 24.40 -14.77 -4.99
N GLU A 75 25.42 -15.30 -4.34
CA GLU A 75 25.40 -15.60 -2.91
C GLU A 75 25.27 -14.34 -2.03
N GLU A 76 25.99 -13.29 -2.38
CA GLU A 76 25.93 -12.01 -1.68
C GLU A 76 24.56 -11.34 -1.86
N ARG A 77 23.98 -11.43 -3.07
CA ARG A 77 22.59 -10.97 -3.32
C ARG A 77 21.59 -11.74 -2.47
N ALA A 78 21.75 -13.06 -2.35
CA ALA A 78 20.87 -13.89 -1.52
C ALA A 78 20.95 -13.49 -0.03
N LYS A 79 22.16 -13.24 0.48
CA LYS A 79 22.38 -12.75 1.86
C LYS A 79 21.73 -11.38 2.09
N ILE A 80 21.92 -10.43 1.18
CA ILE A 80 21.31 -9.08 1.26
C ILE A 80 19.78 -9.17 1.25
N VAL A 81 19.20 -10.02 0.39
CA VAL A 81 17.74 -10.20 0.35
C VAL A 81 17.22 -10.82 1.65
N LYS A 82 17.96 -11.78 2.22
CA LYS A 82 17.62 -12.40 3.51
C LYS A 82 17.64 -11.37 4.64
N GLN A 83 18.70 -10.56 4.73
CA GLN A 83 18.83 -9.49 5.72
C GLN A 83 17.70 -8.47 5.59
N ARG A 84 17.41 -7.98 4.38
CA ARG A 84 16.30 -7.04 4.14
C ARG A 84 14.94 -7.60 4.54
N LYS A 85 14.71 -8.90 4.29
CA LYS A 85 13.45 -9.56 4.71
C LYS A 85 13.38 -9.67 6.23
N GLU A 86 14.49 -9.95 6.88
CA GLU A 86 14.56 -10.05 8.34
C GLU A 86 14.37 -8.69 9.03
N GLU A 87 15.05 -7.65 8.56
CA GLU A 87 14.87 -6.27 9.04
C GLU A 87 13.42 -5.80 8.87
N ARG A 88 12.81 -6.05 7.71
CA ARG A 88 11.38 -5.74 7.49
C ARG A 88 10.48 -6.50 8.44
N ARG A 89 10.82 -7.74 8.80
CA ARG A 89 10.05 -8.52 9.76
C ARG A 89 10.22 -7.96 11.17
N ARG A 90 11.45 -7.62 11.58
CA ARG A 90 11.75 -7.01 12.88
C ARG A 90 11.05 -5.66 13.05
N SER A 91 11.20 -4.76 12.09
CA SER A 91 10.54 -3.45 12.11
C SER A 91 9.01 -3.55 12.19
N LYS A 92 8.40 -4.51 11.48
CA LYS A 92 6.95 -4.76 11.61
C LYS A 92 6.56 -5.28 12.99
N LEU A 93 7.35 -6.17 13.57
CA LEU A 93 7.09 -6.68 14.92
C LEU A 93 7.24 -5.57 15.96
N GLU A 94 8.27 -4.74 15.84
CA GLU A 94 8.48 -3.56 16.70
C GLU A 94 7.30 -2.59 16.62
N GLN A 95 6.84 -2.24 15.41
CA GLN A 95 5.66 -1.38 15.24
C GLN A 95 4.39 -1.97 15.86
N VAL A 96 4.22 -3.30 15.79
CA VAL A 96 3.08 -3.98 16.40
C VAL A 96 3.20 -3.95 17.93
N GLN A 97 4.39 -4.22 18.47
CA GLN A 97 4.65 -4.16 19.92
C GLN A 97 4.41 -2.75 20.46
N GLU A 98 4.95 -1.72 19.80
CA GLU A 98 4.76 -0.32 20.17
C GLU A 98 3.27 0.06 20.19
N ARG A 99 2.51 -0.33 19.16
CA ARG A 99 1.06 -0.09 19.12
C ARG A 99 0.33 -0.77 20.28
N ILE A 100 0.71 -1.99 20.63
CA ILE A 100 0.10 -2.73 21.73
C ILE A 100 0.42 -2.04 23.06
N SER A 101 1.67 -1.65 23.31
CA SER A 101 2.04 -0.93 24.54
C SER A 101 1.34 0.43 24.65
N ASP A 102 1.20 1.14 23.52
CA ASP A 102 0.45 2.39 23.46
C ASP A 102 -1.03 2.20 23.80
N MET A 103 -1.65 1.15 23.26
CA MET A 103 -3.03 0.82 23.56
C MET A 103 -3.20 0.44 25.03
N GLU A 104 -2.28 -0.34 25.58
CA GLU A 104 -2.33 -0.77 26.98
C GLU A 104 -2.17 0.41 27.94
N THR A 105 -1.18 1.28 27.72
CA THR A 105 -0.96 2.49 28.52
C THR A 105 -2.16 3.42 28.46
N LYS A 106 -2.70 3.70 27.26
CA LYS A 106 -3.91 4.50 27.08
C LYS A 106 -5.12 3.87 27.77
N SER A 107 -5.26 2.55 27.73
CA SER A 107 -6.33 1.83 28.43
C SER A 107 -6.20 1.98 29.95
N LYS A 108 -5.01 1.76 30.51
CA LYS A 108 -4.72 1.95 31.94
C LYS A 108 -5.03 3.37 32.40
N ILE A 109 -4.60 4.38 31.64
CA ILE A 109 -4.89 5.79 31.93
C ILE A 109 -6.41 6.06 31.93
N ARG A 110 -7.14 5.53 30.94
CA ARG A 110 -8.62 5.68 30.90
C ARG A 110 -9.30 5.02 32.09
N ALA A 111 -8.85 3.84 32.49
CA ALA A 111 -9.40 3.13 33.65
C ALA A 111 -9.18 3.93 34.94
N LEU A 112 -7.97 4.44 35.16
CA LEU A 112 -7.66 5.30 36.32
C LEU A 112 -8.51 6.57 36.32
N LYS A 113 -8.64 7.25 35.17
CA LYS A 113 -9.50 8.44 35.03
C LYS A 113 -10.97 8.12 35.30
N LYS A 114 -11.46 6.97 34.83
CA LYS A 114 -12.83 6.52 35.06
C LYS A 114 -13.11 6.32 36.54
N GLU A 115 -12.22 5.66 37.27
CA GLU A 115 -12.37 5.45 38.72
C GLU A 115 -12.30 6.77 39.50
N GLN A 116 -11.44 7.71 39.10
CA GLN A 116 -11.40 9.05 39.71
C GLN A 116 -12.72 9.81 39.51
N LEU A 117 -13.32 9.73 38.32
CA LEU A 117 -14.58 10.41 37.97
C LEU A 117 -15.85 9.72 38.51
N LYS A 118 -15.73 8.45 38.92
CA LYS A 118 -16.82 7.67 39.51
C LYS A 118 -17.15 8.10 40.95
N LYS A 119 -16.21 8.74 41.64
CA LYS A 119 -16.40 9.20 43.03
C LYS A 119 -17.54 10.22 43.12
N SER A 120 -18.40 10.02 44.12
CA SER A 120 -19.51 10.91 44.45
C SER A 120 -19.38 11.43 45.88
N THR A 121 -20.01 12.56 46.17
CA THR A 121 -20.16 13.10 47.52
C THR A 121 -21.19 12.29 48.31
N SER A 122 -21.29 12.54 49.62
CA SER A 122 -22.26 11.88 50.51
C SER A 122 -23.71 11.96 50.00
N LYS A 123 -24.09 13.08 49.36
CA LYS A 123 -25.44 13.29 48.80
C LYS A 123 -25.63 12.72 47.39
N GLY A 124 -24.65 11.98 46.86
CA GLY A 124 -24.71 11.37 45.53
C GLY A 124 -24.35 12.30 44.36
N GLN A 125 -24.01 13.56 44.61
CA GLN A 125 -23.50 14.45 43.57
C GLN A 125 -22.11 14.00 43.11
N PRO A 126 -21.77 14.13 41.82
CA PRO A 126 -20.42 13.79 41.36
C PRO A 126 -19.39 14.68 42.05
N LEU A 127 -18.27 14.09 42.48
CA LEU A 127 -17.18 14.85 43.08
C LEU A 127 -16.59 15.80 42.02
N MET A 128 -16.72 17.11 42.24
CA MET A 128 -16.42 18.10 41.21
C MET A 128 -14.92 18.35 41.00
N GLY A 129 -14.06 18.18 42.01
CA GLY A 129 -12.61 18.46 41.89
C GLY A 129 -11.94 17.79 40.67
N PRO A 130 -12.05 16.46 40.49
CA PRO A 130 -11.52 15.78 39.30
C PRO A 130 -12.12 16.27 37.98
N ARG A 131 -13.39 16.69 37.98
CA ARG A 131 -14.08 17.21 36.79
C ARG A 131 -13.62 18.62 36.44
N ILE A 132 -13.42 19.47 37.45
CA ILE A 132 -12.88 20.83 37.31
C ILE A 132 -11.47 20.77 36.74
N ASN A 133 -10.60 19.91 37.26
CA ASN A 133 -9.23 19.77 36.72
C ASN A 133 -9.23 19.37 35.24
N ASN A 134 -10.08 18.41 34.85
CA ASN A 134 -10.23 18.04 33.44
C ASN A 134 -10.72 19.21 32.57
N LEU A 135 -11.56 20.11 33.12
CA LEU A 135 -12.01 21.29 32.41
C LEU A 135 -10.89 22.32 32.27
N LEU A 136 -10.13 22.58 33.34
CA LEU A 136 -8.98 23.48 33.33
C LEU A 136 -7.89 23.00 32.35
N ASP A 137 -7.61 21.70 32.33
CA ASP A 137 -6.65 21.10 31.39
C ASP A 137 -7.09 21.29 29.93
N LYS A 138 -8.38 21.15 29.64
CA LYS A 138 -8.92 21.42 28.30
C LYS A 138 -8.77 22.88 27.91
N ILE A 139 -9.16 23.80 28.79
CA ILE A 139 -9.02 25.24 28.56
C ILE A 139 -7.55 25.59 28.31
N LYS A 140 -6.63 25.07 29.13
CA LYS A 140 -5.19 25.29 28.95
C LYS A 140 -4.68 24.75 27.61
N LYS A 141 -5.19 23.60 27.16
CA LYS A 141 -4.82 23.03 25.87
C LYS A 141 -5.36 23.87 24.71
N ASP A 142 -6.60 24.35 24.80
CA ASP A 142 -7.23 25.18 23.78
C ASP A 142 -6.60 26.58 23.70
N MET A 143 -6.05 27.11 24.80
CA MET A 143 -5.27 28.37 24.80
C MET A 143 -3.86 28.22 24.22
N ASN A 144 -3.30 27.01 24.27
CA ASN A 144 -1.95 26.72 23.77
C ASN A 144 -1.93 26.18 22.33
N ASN A 145 -3.10 25.97 21.74
CA ASN A 145 -3.32 25.54 20.35
C ASN A 145 -3.77 26.74 19.51
#